data_AF-A0A2M8P640-F1
#
_entry.id   AF-A0A2M8P640-F1
#
_cell.length_a   1.000
_cell.length_b   1.000
_cell.length_c   1.000
_cell.angle_alpha   90.00
_cell.angle_beta   90.00
_cell.angle_gamma   90.00
#
_symmetry.space_group_name_H-M   'P 1'
#
loop_
_entity.id
_entity.type
_entity.pdbx_description
1 polymer ?
#
loop_
_entity_poly.entity_id
_entity_poly.type
_entity_poly.pdbx_seq_one_letter_code
_entity_poly.pdbx_strand_id
1 'polypeptide(L)'
;KVTSDTTIRWVQFGPGMSGNNKCAFWHPTDPNTLYIGPNMGNSYVSFDKGKTYQTVFDEDETSYKLPDRGPQEFFSIDFSRQNPDFGMCSAERNVGIYITHDRGATWQNLHVPEMEGK
;
A
#
# COMPACT_ATOMS: atom_id res chain seq x y z
N LYS A 1 -3.57 19.78 -2.02
CA LYS A 1 -4.72 18.94 -1.62
C LYS A 1 -5.99 19.67 -2.00
N VAL A 2 -6.79 19.08 -2.88
CA VAL A 2 -8.09 19.63 -3.32
C VAL A 2 -9.18 18.76 -2.71
N THR A 3 -10.21 19.37 -2.13
CA THR A 3 -11.32 18.60 -1.54
C THR A 3 -12.21 18.02 -2.64
N SER A 4 -12.38 16.70 -2.66
CA SER A 4 -13.24 16.00 -3.62
C SER A 4 -14.73 16.22 -3.34
N ASP A 5 -15.53 16.27 -4.42
CA ASP A 5 -16.99 16.21 -4.33
C ASP A 5 -17.44 14.79 -3.97
N THR A 6 -18.37 14.67 -3.02
CA THR A 6 -18.85 13.37 -2.49
C THR A 6 -20.11 12.85 -3.17
N THR A 7 -20.69 13.61 -4.11
CA THR A 7 -21.88 13.22 -4.89
C THR A 7 -21.61 12.07 -5.86
N ILE A 8 -20.36 11.94 -6.33
CA ILE A 8 -19.89 10.83 -7.15
C ILE A 8 -19.03 9.92 -6.29
N ARG A 9 -19.30 8.61 -6.35
CA ARG A 9 -18.51 7.59 -5.65
C ARG A 9 -17.83 6.68 -6.65
N TRP A 10 -16.49 6.67 -6.62
CA TRP A 10 -15.68 5.74 -7.38
C TRP A 10 -15.50 4.46 -6.57
N VAL A 11 -15.78 3.31 -7.20
CA VAL A 11 -15.59 2.00 -6.58
C VAL A 11 -14.67 1.17 -7.47
N GLN A 12 -13.51 0.82 -6.92
CA GLN A 12 -12.57 -0.08 -7.58
C GLN A 12 -12.86 -1.52 -7.15
N PHE A 13 -13.41 -2.31 -8.08
CA PHE A 13 -13.83 -3.70 -7.85
C PHE A 13 -12.73 -4.73 -8.10
N GLY A 14 -11.54 -4.29 -8.55
CA GLY A 14 -10.40 -5.17 -8.79
C GLY A 14 -9.08 -4.41 -8.67
N PRO A 15 -7.96 -5.10 -8.43
CA PRO A 15 -6.65 -4.46 -8.48
C PRO A 15 -6.38 -4.06 -9.95
N GLY A 16 -6.36 -2.76 -10.24
CA GLY A 16 -6.20 -2.26 -11.62
C GLY A 16 -4.89 -2.74 -12.27
N MET A 17 -4.96 -3.11 -13.55
CA MET A 17 -3.85 -3.57 -14.44
C MET A 17 -2.84 -4.52 -13.76
N SER A 18 -2.93 -5.82 -14.02
CA SER A 18 -1.91 -6.78 -13.60
C SER A 18 -1.68 -7.82 -14.70
N GLY A 19 -0.50 -7.77 -15.29
CA GLY A 19 0.07 -8.94 -15.98
C GLY A 19 0.60 -9.92 -14.92
N ASN A 20 1.45 -9.44 -14.01
CA ASN A 20 1.99 -10.23 -12.90
C ASN A 20 1.66 -9.60 -11.53
N ASN A 21 1.56 -10.45 -10.51
CA ASN A 21 1.31 -10.05 -9.14
C ASN A 21 2.44 -10.57 -8.25
N LYS A 22 3.18 -9.67 -7.62
CA LYS A 22 4.36 -10.03 -6.81
C LYS A 22 4.02 -10.27 -5.34
N CYS A 23 2.87 -9.77 -4.87
CA CYS A 23 2.46 -9.85 -3.48
C CYS A 23 0.96 -10.07 -3.37
N ALA A 24 0.57 -11.15 -2.67
CA ALA A 24 -0.76 -11.34 -2.11
C ALA A 24 -0.62 -11.75 -0.65
N PHE A 25 -0.98 -10.84 0.26
CA PHE A 25 -0.77 -11.02 1.70
C PHE A 25 -2.07 -10.82 2.46
N TRP A 26 -2.49 -11.82 3.23
CA TRP A 26 -3.61 -11.70 4.15
C TRP A 26 -3.13 -11.21 5.50
N HIS A 27 -3.86 -10.27 6.09
CA HIS A 27 -3.53 -9.74 7.40
C HIS A 27 -3.57 -10.85 8.47
N PRO A 28 -2.54 -10.98 9.34
CA PRO A 28 -2.37 -12.14 10.22
C PRO A 28 -3.43 -12.26 11.31
N THR A 29 -4.14 -11.17 11.62
CA THR A 29 -5.18 -11.12 12.67
C THR A 29 -6.51 -10.57 12.18
N ASP A 30 -6.63 -10.23 10.89
CA ASP A 30 -7.89 -9.75 10.29
C ASP A 30 -8.15 -10.47 8.96
N PRO A 31 -8.99 -11.51 8.94
CA PRO A 31 -9.25 -12.30 7.75
C PRO A 31 -10.07 -11.56 6.69
N ASN A 32 -10.43 -10.29 6.88
CA ASN A 32 -11.05 -9.47 5.85
C ASN A 32 -10.04 -8.66 5.06
N THR A 33 -8.83 -8.49 5.58
CA THR A 33 -7.84 -7.58 5.03
C THR A 33 -6.82 -8.30 4.17
N LEU A 34 -6.72 -7.87 2.90
CA LEU A 34 -5.85 -8.44 1.87
C LEU A 34 -5.07 -7.33 1.17
N TYR A 35 -3.77 -7.49 1.06
CA TYR A 35 -2.87 -6.57 0.36
C TYR A 35 -2.38 -7.21 -0.93
N ILE A 36 -2.37 -6.42 -2.00
CA ILE A 36 -2.00 -6.87 -3.34
C ILE A 36 -0.98 -5.90 -3.95
N GLY A 37 0.13 -6.43 -4.48
CA GLY A 37 1.19 -5.65 -5.15
C GLY A 37 1.39 -6.05 -6.63
N PRO A 38 0.64 -5.47 -7.58
CA PRO A 38 0.84 -5.70 -9.01
C PRO A 38 2.13 -5.06 -9.54
N ASN A 39 2.79 -5.71 -10.51
CA ASN A 39 4.13 -5.38 -11.02
C ASN A 39 4.25 -4.14 -11.93
N MET A 40 3.34 -3.19 -11.82
CA MET A 40 3.27 -1.97 -12.64
C MET A 40 3.19 -0.70 -11.78
N GLY A 41 3.91 -0.68 -10.66
CA GLY A 41 4.02 0.45 -9.74
C GLY A 41 2.82 0.62 -8.80
N ASN A 42 1.95 -0.39 -8.69
CA ASN A 42 0.71 -0.31 -7.93
C ASN A 42 0.74 -1.18 -6.66
N SER A 43 -0.02 -0.74 -5.67
CA SER A 43 -0.27 -1.44 -4.42
C SER A 43 -1.70 -1.12 -3.98
N TYR A 44 -2.41 -2.12 -3.49
CA TYR A 44 -3.80 -1.99 -3.06
C TYR A 44 -4.04 -2.75 -1.77
N VAL A 45 -5.03 -2.28 -1.01
CA VAL A 45 -5.61 -2.99 0.13
C VAL A 45 -7.09 -3.25 -0.13
N SER A 46 -7.56 -4.40 0.29
CA SER A 46 -8.98 -4.74 0.39
C SER A 46 -9.31 -4.99 1.86
N PHE A 47 -10.44 -4.48 2.32
CA PHE A 47 -10.95 -4.69 3.68
C PHE A 47 -12.21 -5.58 3.69
N ASP A 48 -12.55 -6.19 2.56
CA ASP A 48 -13.79 -6.95 2.36
C ASP A 48 -13.55 -8.30 1.67
N LYS A 49 -12.40 -8.92 1.94
CA LYS A 49 -11.97 -10.22 1.40
C LYS A 49 -11.76 -10.22 -0.12
N GLY A 50 -11.31 -9.11 -0.67
CA GLY A 50 -11.01 -8.97 -2.10
C GLY A 50 -12.24 -8.69 -2.98
N LYS A 51 -13.34 -8.18 -2.42
CA LYS A 51 -14.51 -7.77 -3.23
C LYS A 51 -14.31 -6.38 -3.81
N THR A 52 -13.70 -5.48 -3.03
CA THR A 52 -13.30 -4.14 -3.45
C THR A 52 -11.88 -3.83 -3.00
N TYR A 53 -11.24 -2.91 -3.70
CA TYR A 53 -9.85 -2.53 -3.48
C TYR A 53 -9.75 -1.01 -3.34
N GLN A 54 -8.83 -0.57 -2.49
CA GLN A 54 -8.52 0.83 -2.23
C GLN A 54 -7.04 1.06 -2.54
N THR A 55 -6.73 2.23 -3.08
CA THR A 55 -5.33 2.68 -3.22
C THR A 55 -4.72 2.82 -1.82
N VAL A 56 -3.43 2.47 -1.70
CA VAL A 56 -2.63 2.76 -0.50
C VAL A 56 -1.75 4.00 -0.67
N PHE A 57 -1.95 4.70 -1.79
CA PHE A 57 -1.17 5.88 -2.18
C PHE A 57 -1.89 7.18 -1.86
N ASP A 58 -1.14 8.22 -1.48
CA ASP A 58 -1.63 9.60 -1.46
C ASP A 58 -1.95 10.05 -2.88
N GLU A 59 -3.24 10.31 -3.14
CA GLU A 59 -3.77 10.74 -4.42
C GLU A 59 -3.43 12.21 -4.76
N ASP A 60 -3.07 13.00 -3.75
CA ASP A 60 -2.67 14.40 -3.91
C ASP A 60 -1.16 14.56 -4.18
N GLU A 61 -0.37 13.48 -4.21
CA GLU A 61 1.06 13.56 -4.44
C GLU A 61 1.40 13.95 -5.90
N THR A 62 2.39 14.81 -6.05
CA THR A 62 2.77 15.46 -7.31
C THR A 62 3.45 14.53 -8.32
N SER A 63 4.01 13.41 -7.85
CA SER A 63 4.74 12.47 -8.70
C SER A 63 4.59 11.04 -8.20
N TYR A 64 4.34 10.13 -9.14
CA TYR A 64 4.26 8.71 -8.85
C TYR A 64 5.60 8.12 -8.35
N LYS A 65 6.73 8.82 -8.50
CA LYS A 65 8.05 8.33 -8.10
C LYS A 65 8.45 8.71 -6.67
N LEU A 66 7.67 9.59 -6.03
CA LEU A 66 8.03 10.09 -4.70
C LEU A 66 7.74 9.01 -3.65
N PRO A 67 8.69 8.71 -2.75
CA PRO A 67 8.47 7.75 -1.67
C PRO A 67 7.28 8.13 -0.79
N ASP A 68 7.03 9.43 -0.61
CA ASP A 68 5.93 9.94 0.24
C ASP A 68 4.55 9.62 -0.31
N ARG A 69 4.45 9.28 -1.61
CA ARG A 69 3.21 8.79 -2.20
C ARG A 69 2.76 7.48 -1.55
N GLY A 70 3.68 6.65 -1.10
CA GLY A 70 3.42 5.33 -0.52
C GLY A 70 4.16 4.18 -1.20
N PRO A 71 4.02 2.95 -0.67
CA PRO A 71 4.84 1.81 -1.05
C PRO A 71 4.47 1.25 -2.43
N GLN A 72 5.29 1.56 -3.44
CA GLN A 72 5.11 1.02 -4.79
C GLN A 72 5.49 -0.46 -4.84
N GLU A 73 4.56 -1.29 -5.30
CA GLU A 73 4.72 -2.75 -5.40
C GLU A 73 5.23 -3.35 -4.09
N PHE A 74 4.32 -3.65 -3.15
CA PHE A 74 4.66 -4.35 -1.91
C PHE A 74 5.62 -5.51 -2.20
N PHE A 75 6.83 -5.45 -1.63
CA PHE A 75 7.84 -6.49 -1.81
C PHE A 75 7.80 -7.48 -0.65
N SER A 76 7.83 -6.96 0.57
CA SER A 76 7.59 -7.72 1.80
C SER A 76 6.72 -6.88 2.72
N ILE A 77 5.76 -7.50 3.39
CA ILE A 77 4.78 -6.83 4.26
C ILE A 77 4.48 -7.73 5.45
N ASP A 78 4.35 -7.12 6.63
CA ASP A 78 3.92 -7.84 7.82
C ASP A 78 3.27 -6.90 8.84
N PHE A 79 2.43 -7.46 9.71
CA PHE A 79 1.64 -6.71 10.69
C PHE A 79 1.80 -7.27 12.10
N SER A 80 1.65 -6.42 13.12
CA SER A 80 1.68 -6.88 14.50
C SER A 80 0.53 -7.84 14.79
N ARG A 81 0.84 -8.93 15.52
CA ARG A 81 -0.18 -9.87 16.01
C ARG A 81 -0.89 -9.34 17.27
N GLN A 82 -0.40 -8.26 17.86
CA GLN A 82 -0.95 -7.63 19.07
C GLN A 82 -1.72 -6.35 18.76
N ASN A 83 -1.38 -5.66 17.67
CA ASN A 83 -2.08 -4.47 17.21
C ASN A 83 -2.34 -4.61 15.71
N PRO A 84 -3.59 -4.89 15.28
CA PRO A 84 -3.89 -5.10 13.87
C PRO A 84 -3.72 -3.84 13.01
N ASP A 85 -3.62 -2.66 13.61
CA ASP A 85 -3.47 -1.42 12.85
C ASP A 85 -2.00 -1.11 12.54
N PHE A 86 -1.07 -1.71 13.28
CA PHE A 86 0.36 -1.48 13.11
C PHE A 86 1.01 -2.51 12.19
N GLY A 87 1.67 -2.02 11.14
CA GLY A 87 2.40 -2.86 10.19
C GLY A 87 3.56 -2.13 9.53
N MET A 88 4.35 -2.90 8.80
CA MET A 88 5.50 -2.40 8.05
C MET A 88 5.64 -3.13 6.73
N CYS A 89 6.19 -2.45 5.73
CA CYS A 89 6.54 -3.07 4.46
C CYS A 89 7.79 -2.47 3.83
N SER A 90 8.43 -3.24 2.96
CA SER A 90 9.34 -2.72 1.95
C SER A 90 8.60 -2.56 0.62
N ALA A 91 9.05 -1.58 -0.17
CA ALA A 91 8.58 -1.33 -1.52
C ALA A 91 9.66 -1.66 -2.54
N GLU A 92 9.27 -1.78 -3.80
CA GLU A 92 10.22 -1.83 -4.91
C GLU A 92 11.08 -0.55 -4.94
N ARG A 93 12.28 -0.63 -5.55
CA ARG A 93 13.26 0.47 -5.72
C ARG A 93 14.10 0.85 -4.50
N ASN A 94 14.10 0.05 -3.43
CA ASN A 94 14.94 0.28 -2.24
C ASN A 94 14.77 1.68 -1.62
N VAL A 95 13.57 2.26 -1.71
CA VAL A 95 13.25 3.60 -1.20
C VAL A 95 12.96 3.63 0.31
N GLY A 96 13.42 2.61 1.05
CA GLY A 96 13.25 2.48 2.49
C GLY A 96 12.09 1.60 2.96
N ILE A 97 11.83 1.67 4.26
CA ILE A 97 10.75 0.96 4.95
C ILE A 97 9.58 1.91 5.16
N TYR A 98 8.37 1.39 4.98
CA TYR A 98 7.13 2.08 5.28
C TYR A 98 6.49 1.51 6.53
N ILE A 99 5.81 2.36 7.27
CA ILE A 99 4.99 1.97 8.41
C ILE A 99 3.54 2.42 8.21
N THR A 100 2.62 1.67 8.81
CA THR A 100 1.21 2.02 8.90
C THR A 100 0.74 1.90 10.34
N HIS A 101 -0.22 2.75 10.71
CA HIS A 101 -0.93 2.72 11.98
C HIS A 101 -2.44 2.64 11.78
N ASP A 102 -2.90 2.29 10.58
CA ASP A 102 -4.31 2.25 10.18
C ASP A 102 -4.62 1.01 9.32
N ARG A 103 -3.93 -0.10 9.59
CA ARG A 103 -4.11 -1.38 8.87
C ARG A 103 -3.83 -1.24 7.37
N GLY A 104 -2.80 -0.46 7.06
CA GLY A 104 -2.29 -0.27 5.70
C GLY A 104 -3.22 0.50 4.77
N ALA A 105 -4.16 1.27 5.30
CA ALA A 105 -4.93 2.24 4.50
C ALA A 105 -4.02 3.39 4.05
N THR A 106 -3.13 3.86 4.93
CA THR A 106 -2.08 4.82 4.62
C THR A 106 -0.72 4.34 5.13
N TRP A 107 0.34 4.87 4.51
CA TRP A 107 1.72 4.46 4.78
C TRP A 107 2.62 5.67 4.85
N GLN A 108 3.50 5.70 5.85
CA GLN A 108 4.54 6.70 6.00
C GLN A 108 5.90 6.07 5.69
N ASN A 109 6.67 6.71 4.81
CA ASN A 109 8.06 6.32 4.57
C ASN A 109 8.93 6.74 5.78
N LEU A 110 9.75 5.82 6.30
CA LEU A 110 10.65 6.12 7.42
C LEU A 110 11.97 6.79 7.01
N HIS A 111 12.16 7.08 5.72
CA HIS A 111 13.38 7.64 5.14
C HIS A 111 14.64 7.01 5.74
N VAL A 112 14.89 5.75 5.39
CA VAL A 112 16.20 5.16 5.67
C VAL A 112 17.20 5.89 4.77
N PRO A 113 18.32 6.42 5.29
CA PRO A 113 19.36 6.99 4.44
C PRO A 113 19.71 6.02 3.32
N GLU A 114 19.95 6.53 2.12
CA GLU A 114 20.54 5.72 1.06
C GLU A 114 21.73 4.98 1.66
N MET A 115 21.62 3.65 1.76
CA MET A 115 22.73 2.83 2.13
C MET A 115 23.69 2.91 0.95
N GLU A 116 24.75 3.71 1.07
CA GLU A 116 25.85 3.73 0.11
C GLU A 116 26.49 2.33 0.07
N GLY A 117 25.91 1.45 -0.74
CA GLY A 117 26.45 0.15 -1.05
C GLY A 117 27.56 0.30 -2.08
N LYS A 118 28.77 -0.10 -1.71
CA LYS A 118 29.84 -0.46 -2.66
C LYS A 118 29.43 -1.61 -3.56
#